data_AF-A0A8H4J1Z2-F1
#
_entry.id   AF-A0A8H4J1Z2-F1
#
_cell.length_a   1.000
_cell.length_b   1.000
_cell.length_c   1.000
_cell.angle_alpha   90.00
_cell.angle_beta   90.00
_cell.angle_gamma   90.00
#
_symmetry.space_group_name_H-M   'P 1'
#
loop_
_entity.id
_entity.type
_entity.pdbx_description
1 polymer ?
#
loop_
_entity_poly.entity_id
_entity_poly.type
_entity_poly.pdbx_seq_one_letter_code
_entity_poly.pdbx_strand_id
1 'polypeptide(L)'
;MRLQGNLIDGEFSALWEVLPIIEFLLNHLEEVKDRDDVYLEEHFKVNVSLGWAKLNEYYTLLNETLAYTAAIVLHPGFRWAWIESTWAERQDWISDARARVRNLWDSEYKTQPLSAEEAIDPPPPKRRRGGESSSSFASWL
;
A
#
# COMPACT_ATOMS: atom_id res chain seq x y z
N MET A 1 -2.90 25.22 12.17
CA MET A 1 -3.48 23.87 12.06
C MET A 1 -2.35 22.88 11.83
N ARG A 2 -2.05 22.03 12.81
CA ARG A 2 -1.05 20.95 12.69
C ARG A 2 -1.83 19.66 12.42
N LEU A 3 -1.63 19.06 11.25
CA LEU A 3 -2.13 17.72 10.95
C LEU A 3 -1.33 16.72 11.78
N GLN A 4 -1.93 16.25 12.87
CA GLN A 4 -1.41 15.12 13.66
C GLN A 4 -1.66 13.84 12.86
N GLY A 5 -0.80 13.57 11.88
CA GLY A 5 -0.61 12.22 11.36
C GLY A 5 0.26 11.44 12.34
N ASN A 6 -0.27 11.14 13.52
CA ASN A 6 0.39 10.24 14.46
C ASN A 6 -0.30 8.88 14.31
N LEU A 7 0.07 8.11 13.28
CA LEU A 7 -0.26 6.69 13.21
C LEU A 7 0.62 6.00 14.26
N ILE A 8 0.08 5.87 15.46
CA ILE A 8 0.78 5.27 16.61
C ILE A 8 0.82 3.74 16.48
N ASP A 9 0.05 3.17 15.55
CA ASP A 9 0.13 1.78 15.13
C ASP A 9 0.39 1.76 13.61
N GLY A 10 1.61 1.43 13.21
CA GLY A 10 2.05 1.38 11.81
C GLY A 10 1.47 0.19 11.02
N GLU A 11 0.21 -0.14 11.25
CA GLU A 11 -0.45 -1.32 10.68
C GLU A 11 -1.03 -1.07 9.27
N PHE A 12 -1.14 0.19 8.83
CA PHE A 12 -1.67 0.59 7.52
C PHE A 12 -0.85 1.68 6.80
N SER A 13 0.43 1.82 7.15
CA SER A 13 1.31 2.86 6.58
C SER A 13 2.28 2.34 5.53
N ALA A 14 2.19 1.05 5.18
CA ALA A 14 3.19 0.49 4.31
C ALA A 14 2.90 0.85 2.85
N LEU A 15 3.93 1.30 2.14
CA LEU A 15 3.82 1.74 0.75
C LEU A 15 3.23 0.65 -0.16
N TRP A 16 3.48 -0.63 0.16
CA TRP A 16 2.97 -1.77 -0.59
C TRP A 16 1.47 -2.02 -0.41
N GLU A 17 0.79 -1.42 0.58
CA GLU A 17 -0.64 -1.61 0.84
C GLU A 17 -1.51 -0.65 0.01
N VAL A 18 -0.97 0.51 -0.35
CA VAL A 18 -1.72 1.58 -1.02
C VAL A 18 -2.23 1.13 -2.39
N LEU A 19 -1.39 0.47 -3.18
CA LEU A 19 -1.76 0.05 -4.53
C LEU A 19 -2.84 -1.05 -4.53
N PRO A 20 -2.73 -2.14 -3.74
CA PRO A 20 -3.83 -3.11 -3.60
C PRO A 20 -5.16 -2.50 -3.14
N ILE A 21 -5.12 -1.54 -2.20
CA ILE A 21 -6.33 -0.88 -1.69
C ILE A 21 -7.00 -0.07 -2.79
N ILE A 22 -6.23 0.70 -3.55
CA ILE A 22 -6.79 1.53 -4.63
C ILE A 22 -7.35 0.66 -5.75
N GLU A 23 -6.65 -0.41 -6.16
CA GLU A 23 -7.16 -1.40 -7.13
C GLU A 23 -8.50 -2.00 -6.68
N PHE A 24 -8.60 -2.38 -5.40
CA PHE A 24 -9.86 -2.89 -4.84
C PHE A 24 -10.99 -1.86 -4.90
N LEU A 25 -10.73 -0.62 -4.49
CA LEU A 25 -11.73 0.45 -4.51
C LEU A 25 -12.18 0.79 -5.94
N LEU A 26 -11.25 0.82 -6.89
CA LEU A 26 -11.53 1.15 -8.28
C LEU A 26 -12.41 0.07 -8.92
N ASN A 27 -12.05 -1.21 -8.75
CA ASN A 27 -12.86 -2.33 -9.19
C ASN A 27 -14.27 -2.31 -8.57
N HIS A 28 -14.38 -2.02 -7.28
CA HIS A 28 -15.67 -1.95 -6.60
C HIS A 28 -16.57 -0.83 -7.17
N LEU A 29 -15.99 0.35 -7.45
CA LEU A 29 -16.75 1.45 -8.04
C LEU A 29 -17.12 1.18 -9.51
N GLU A 30 -16.28 0.48 -10.27
CA GLU A 30 -16.60 0.02 -11.62
C GLU A 30 -17.76 -0.98 -11.60
N GLU A 31 -17.74 -1.96 -10.70
CA GLU A 31 -18.84 -2.91 -10.52
C GLU A 31 -20.16 -2.20 -10.17
N VAL A 32 -20.11 -1.17 -9.31
CA VAL A 32 -21.30 -0.39 -8.94
C VAL A 32 -21.80 0.46 -10.10
N LYS A 33 -20.90 0.95 -10.96
CA LYS A 33 -21.26 1.71 -12.17
C LYS A 33 -21.85 0.81 -13.26
N ASP A 34 -21.31 -0.39 -13.43
CA ASP A 34 -21.78 -1.36 -14.43
C ASP A 34 -23.09 -2.04 -14.02
N ARG A 35 -23.36 -2.13 -12.71
CA ARG A 35 -24.73 -2.37 -12.23
C ARG A 35 -25.57 -1.14 -12.54
N ASP A 36 -26.16 -1.13 -13.72
CA ASP A 36 -27.15 -0.13 -14.09
C ASP A 36 -28.46 -0.40 -13.33
N ASP A 37 -28.41 -0.16 -12.02
CA ASP A 37 -29.51 -0.38 -11.11
C ASP A 37 -30.50 0.77 -11.31
N VAL A 38 -31.69 0.41 -11.78
CA VAL A 38 -32.79 1.34 -12.07
C VAL A 38 -33.32 1.98 -10.78
N TYR A 39 -33.04 1.39 -9.61
CA TYR A 39 -33.49 1.89 -8.30
C TYR A 39 -32.48 2.79 -7.59
N LEU A 40 -31.29 2.99 -8.17
CA LEU A 40 -30.25 3.82 -7.58
C LEU A 40 -30.50 5.31 -7.90
N GLU A 41 -30.59 6.14 -6.85
CA GLU A 41 -30.79 7.59 -6.99
C GLU A 41 -29.72 8.23 -7.89
N GLU A 42 -30.15 9.16 -8.76
CA GLU A 42 -29.28 9.82 -9.73
C GLU A 42 -28.07 10.50 -9.07
N HIS A 43 -28.27 11.14 -7.92
CA HIS A 43 -27.20 11.77 -7.14
C HIS A 43 -26.14 10.76 -6.66
N PHE A 44 -26.54 9.53 -6.33
CA PHE A 44 -25.60 8.50 -5.93
C PHE A 44 -24.75 8.03 -7.10
N LYS A 45 -25.35 7.82 -8.28
CA LYS A 45 -24.61 7.45 -9.51
C LYS A 45 -23.56 8.52 -9.89
N VAL A 46 -23.94 9.79 -9.78
CA VAL A 46 -23.02 10.92 -10.00
C VAL A 46 -21.88 10.93 -8.98
N ASN A 47 -22.17 10.72 -7.70
CA ASN A 47 -21.16 10.66 -6.64
C ASN A 47 -20.18 9.50 -6.81
N VAL A 48 -20.66 8.32 -7.22
CA VAL A 48 -19.81 7.16 -7.56
C VAL A 48 -18.88 7.48 -8.72
N SER A 49 -19.41 8.13 -9.77
CA SER A 49 -18.62 8.54 -10.94
C SER A 49 -17.53 9.55 -10.58
N LEU A 50 -17.84 10.51 -9.70
CA LEU A 50 -16.87 11.48 -9.17
C LEU A 50 -15.79 10.79 -8.31
N GLY A 51 -16.21 9.87 -7.44
CA GLY A 51 -15.29 9.08 -6.61
C GLY A 51 -14.34 8.24 -7.46
N TRP A 52 -14.86 7.58 -8.49
CA TRP A 52 -14.07 6.81 -9.44
C TRP A 52 -13.07 7.71 -10.19
N ALA A 53 -13.52 8.87 -10.70
CA ALA A 53 -12.64 9.79 -11.41
C ALA A 53 -11.48 10.26 -10.52
N LYS A 54 -11.75 10.52 -9.24
CA LYS A 54 -10.72 10.95 -8.29
C LYS A 54 -9.76 9.82 -7.93
N LEU A 55 -10.26 8.60 -7.72
CA LEU A 55 -9.43 7.42 -7.49
C LEU A 55 -8.55 7.11 -8.70
N ASN A 56 -9.09 7.23 -9.91
CA ASN A 56 -8.33 7.03 -11.14
C ASN A 56 -7.22 8.08 -11.31
N GLU A 57 -7.47 9.35 -10.97
CA GLU A 57 -6.43 10.38 -10.92
C GLU A 57 -5.28 9.95 -9.98
N TYR A 58 -5.59 9.57 -8.74
CA TYR A 58 -4.54 9.10 -7.82
C TYR A 58 -3.83 7.84 -8.32
N TYR A 59 -4.56 6.91 -8.92
CA TYR A 59 -3.99 5.72 -9.50
C TYR A 59 -2.99 6.03 -10.63
N THR A 60 -3.28 7.02 -11.48
CA THR A 60 -2.31 7.47 -12.50
C THR A 60 -1.04 8.06 -11.89
N LEU A 61 -1.16 8.90 -10.85
CA LEU A 61 -0.01 9.46 -10.14
C LEU A 61 0.84 8.37 -9.45
N LEU A 62 0.18 7.34 -8.92
CA LEU A 62 0.84 6.20 -8.27
C LEU A 62 1.62 5.36 -9.28
N ASN A 63 1.06 5.12 -10.47
CA ASN A 63 1.75 4.40 -11.54
C ASN A 63 2.96 5.16 -12.09
N GLU A 64 2.92 6.50 -12.09
CA GLU A 64 4.08 7.34 -12.42
C GLU A 64 5.19 7.23 -11.38
N THR A 65 4.82 7.05 -10.10
CA THR A 65 5.77 6.95 -8.99
C THR A 65 6.24 5.50 -8.81
N LEU A 66 7.44 5.21 -9.30
CA LEU A 66 8.06 3.87 -9.24
C LEU A 66 8.14 3.25 -7.84
N ALA A 67 8.10 4.07 -6.78
CA ALA A 67 8.27 3.64 -5.40
C ALA A 67 7.24 2.57 -4.98
N TYR A 68 5.99 2.67 -5.43
CA TYR A 68 4.92 1.71 -5.07
C TYR A 68 5.15 0.35 -5.73
N THR A 69 5.48 0.37 -7.02
CA THR A 69 5.83 -0.83 -7.78
C THR A 69 7.07 -1.51 -7.21
N ALA A 70 8.11 -0.74 -6.87
CA ALA A 70 9.33 -1.25 -6.26
C ALA A 70 9.04 -1.88 -4.88
N ALA A 71 8.22 -1.24 -4.04
CA ALA A 71 7.84 -1.77 -2.74
C ALA A 71 7.12 -3.12 -2.82
N ILE A 72 6.21 -3.29 -3.79
CA ILE A 72 5.51 -4.57 -4.00
C ILE A 72 6.47 -5.67 -4.48
N VAL A 73 7.39 -5.33 -5.39
CA VAL A 73 8.38 -6.28 -5.92
C VAL A 73 9.35 -6.74 -4.84
N LEU A 74 9.74 -5.82 -3.94
CA LEU A 74 10.60 -6.10 -2.80
C LEU A 74 9.89 -6.92 -1.70
N HIS A 75 8.55 -6.89 -1.66
CA HIS A 75 7.80 -7.64 -0.67
C HIS A 75 7.82 -9.16 -0.97
N PRO A 76 8.31 -10.01 -0.06
CA PRO A 76 8.53 -11.43 -0.33
C PRO A 76 7.24 -12.21 -0.62
N GLY A 77 6.09 -11.72 -0.16
CA GLY A 77 4.77 -12.33 -0.39
C GLY A 77 4.09 -11.93 -1.70
N PHE A 78 4.37 -10.73 -2.26
CA PHE A 78 3.67 -10.23 -3.45
C PHE A 78 4.52 -10.43 -4.70
N ARG A 79 5.77 -9.93 -4.68
CA ARG A 79 6.74 -10.03 -5.79
C ARG A 79 6.11 -9.59 -7.13
N TRP A 80 6.69 -10.02 -8.25
CA TRP A 80 6.13 -9.79 -9.59
C TRP A 80 4.82 -10.54 -9.85
N ALA A 81 4.59 -11.66 -9.17
CA ALA A 81 3.40 -12.49 -9.36
C ALA A 81 2.11 -11.73 -9.07
N TRP A 82 2.11 -10.88 -8.04
CA TRP A 82 0.95 -10.04 -7.74
C TRP A 82 0.68 -9.04 -8.86
N ILE A 83 1.71 -8.32 -9.32
CA ILE A 83 1.59 -7.33 -10.41
C ILE A 83 1.09 -8.00 -11.70
N GLU A 84 1.61 -9.18 -12.02
CA GLU A 84 1.18 -9.96 -13.19
C GLU A 84 -0.29 -10.40 -13.10
N SER A 85 -0.78 -10.72 -11.90
CA SER A 85 -2.19 -11.05 -11.69
C SER A 85 -3.11 -9.82 -11.75
N THR A 86 -2.70 -8.70 -11.13
CA THR A 86 -3.51 -7.48 -11.06
C THR A 86 -3.58 -6.78 -12.42
N TRP A 87 -2.47 -6.77 -13.17
CA TRP A 87 -2.38 -6.13 -14.50
C TRP A 87 -2.38 -7.15 -15.64
N ALA A 88 -3.04 -8.30 -15.45
CA ALA A 88 -3.07 -9.38 -16.44
C ALA A 88 -3.52 -8.90 -17.85
N GLU A 89 -4.45 -7.94 -17.89
CA GLU A 89 -4.96 -7.35 -19.14
C GLU A 89 -4.08 -6.22 -19.70
N ARG A 90 -3.11 -5.71 -18.91
CA ARG A 90 -2.27 -4.55 -19.22
C ARG A 90 -0.80 -4.95 -19.29
N GLN A 91 -0.47 -5.84 -20.22
CA GLN A 91 0.89 -6.38 -20.40
C GLN A 91 1.95 -5.29 -20.66
N ASP A 92 1.58 -4.24 -21.39
CA ASP A 92 2.47 -3.10 -21.68
C ASP A 92 2.94 -2.41 -20.39
N TRP A 93 2.05 -2.31 -19.39
CA TRP A 93 2.36 -1.70 -18.11
C TRP A 93 3.30 -2.56 -17.28
N ILE A 94 3.17 -3.89 -17.36
CA ILE A 94 4.07 -4.83 -16.69
C ILE A 94 5.48 -4.71 -17.28
N SER A 95 5.62 -4.67 -18.61
CA SER A 95 6.93 -4.50 -19.26
C SER A 95 7.57 -3.17 -18.89
N ASP A 96 6.79 -2.09 -18.90
CA ASP A 96 7.25 -0.76 -18.53
C ASP A 96 7.67 -0.69 -17.06
N ALA A 97 6.87 -1.25 -16.16
CA ALA A 97 7.17 -1.33 -14.74
C ALA A 97 8.47 -2.10 -14.48
N ARG A 98 8.67 -3.24 -15.15
CA ARG A 98 9.92 -4.01 -15.06
C ARG A 98 11.12 -3.22 -15.56
N ALA A 99 10.98 -2.52 -16.69
CA ALA A 99 12.04 -1.68 -17.23
C ALA A 99 12.39 -0.53 -16.27
N ARG A 100 11.40 0.15 -15.71
CA ARG A 100 11.59 1.24 -14.74
C ARG A 100 12.23 0.76 -13.43
N VAL A 101 11.75 -0.35 -12.84
CA VAL A 101 12.33 -0.93 -11.61
C VAL A 101 13.78 -1.36 -11.84
N ARG A 102 14.06 -1.96 -13.00
CA ARG A 102 15.42 -2.34 -13.37
C ARG A 102 16.34 -1.13 -13.55
N ASN A 103 15.85 -0.08 -14.20
CA ASN A 103 16.59 1.17 -14.35
C ASN A 103 16.92 1.77 -12.98
N LEU A 104 15.95 1.89 -12.08
CA LEU A 104 16.17 2.36 -10.70
C LEU A 104 17.23 1.53 -9.97
N TRP A 105 17.18 0.21 -10.10
CA TRP A 105 18.19 -0.66 -9.51
C TRP A 105 19.59 -0.37 -10.07
N ASP A 106 19.72 -0.30 -11.40
CA ASP A 106 21.01 -0.10 -12.08
C ASP A 106 21.57 1.32 -11.87
N SER A 107 20.72 2.34 -11.74
CA SER A 107 21.13 3.75 -11.60
C SER A 107 21.42 4.16 -10.15
N GLU A 108 20.54 3.80 -9.22
CA GLU A 108 20.56 4.34 -7.87
C GLU A 108 21.10 3.35 -6.83
N TYR A 109 20.77 2.07 -6.92
CA TYR A 109 21.05 1.10 -5.84
C TYR A 109 22.28 0.23 -6.07
N LYS A 110 22.59 -0.12 -7.33
CA LYS A 110 23.69 -1.05 -7.67
C LYS A 110 25.08 -0.56 -7.27
N THR A 111 25.29 0.76 -7.26
CA THR A 111 26.58 1.40 -6.94
C THR A 111 26.63 1.95 -5.53
N GLN A 112 25.54 1.85 -4.76
CA GLN A 112 25.57 2.24 -3.36
C GLN A 112 26.45 1.26 -2.59
N PRO A 113 27.48 1.75 -1.88
CA PRO A 113 28.19 0.90 -0.94
C PRO A 113 27.17 0.46 0.11
N LEU A 114 27.01 -0.86 0.26
CA LEU A 114 26.34 -1.42 1.43
C LEU A 114 27.10 -0.88 2.63
N SER A 115 26.54 0.11 3.32
CA SER A 115 27.12 0.58 4.56
C SER A 115 27.16 -0.62 5.49
N ALA A 116 28.35 -1.16 5.73
CA ALA A 116 28.58 -2.29 6.62
C ALA A 116 28.31 -1.95 8.10
N GLU A 117 27.78 -0.76 8.39
CA GLU A 117 27.50 -0.26 9.73
C GLU A 117 26.16 -0.75 10.32
N GLU A 118 25.28 -1.37 9.54
CA GLU A 118 24.10 -2.08 10.08
C GLU A 118 24.32 -3.60 10.04
N ALA A 119 25.45 -4.04 10.59
CA ALA A 119 25.47 -5.32 11.28
C ALA A 119 24.47 -5.20 12.44
N ILE A 120 23.24 -5.59 12.16
CA ILE A 120 22.10 -5.71 13.07
C ILE A 120 22.61 -6.36 14.36
N ASP A 121 22.85 -5.55 15.39
CA ASP A 121 22.80 -6.06 16.75
C ASP A 121 21.46 -6.80 16.87
N PRO A 122 21.47 -8.05 17.38
CA PRO A 122 20.26 -8.84 17.44
C PRO A 122 19.17 -8.01 18.13
N PRO A 123 17.94 -7.95 17.55
CA PRO A 123 16.89 -7.13 18.11
C PRO A 123 16.74 -7.48 19.59
N PRO A 124 16.72 -6.48 20.50
CA PRO A 124 16.60 -6.76 21.93
C PRO A 124 15.40 -7.69 22.12
N PRO A 125 15.56 -8.79 22.87
CA PRO A 125 14.52 -9.81 22.96
C PRO A 125 13.21 -9.14 23.33
N LYS A 126 12.20 -9.30 22.46
CA LYS A 126 10.84 -8.82 22.72
C LYS A 126 10.49 -9.28 24.12
N ARG A 127 10.39 -8.35 25.06
CA ARG A 127 9.87 -8.60 26.40
C ARG A 127 8.45 -9.11 26.17
N ARG A 128 8.29 -10.43 26.13
CA ARG A 128 7.00 -11.07 26.34
C ARG A 128 6.54 -10.47 27.65
N ARG A 129 5.46 -9.67 27.62
CA ARG A 129 4.71 -9.32 28.83
C ARG A 129 4.15 -10.65 29.34
N GLY A 130 5.01 -11.42 30.01
CA GLY A 130 4.62 -12.51 30.88
C GLY A 130 3.76 -11.89 31.96
N GLY A 131 2.59 -12.47 32.15
CA GLY A 131 1.63 -11.99 33.13
C GLY A 131 2.27 -11.91 34.51
N GLU A 132 2.29 -10.72 35.07
CA GLU A 132 2.28 -10.52 36.50
C GLU A 132 1.09 -9.61 36.78
N SER A 133 -0.01 -10.28 37.17
CA SER A 133 -1.11 -9.70 37.91
C SER A 133 -0.52 -9.00 39.14
N SER A 134 -0.30 -7.69 39.05
CA SER A 134 -0.18 -6.85 40.22
C SER A 134 -1.34 -5.87 40.22
N SER A 135 -2.32 -6.21 41.04
CA SER A 135 -3.54 -5.46 41.33
C SER A 135 -3.21 -4.02 41.71
N SER A 136 -3.40 -3.10 40.76
CA SER A 136 -3.45 -1.65 41.02
C SER A 136 -4.88 -1.17 41.35
N PHE A 137 -5.77 -2.08 41.77
CA PHE A 137 -7.14 -1.76 42.20
C PHE A 137 -7.31 -1.74 43.73
N ALA A 138 -6.27 -2.06 44.51
CA ALA A 138 -6.30 -2.07 45.97
C ALA A 138 -5.95 -0.70 46.62
N SER A 139 -5.71 0.35 45.84
CA SER A 139 -5.37 1.69 46.36
C SER A 139 -6.55 2.68 46.38
N TRP A 140 -7.79 2.18 46.27
CA TRP A 140 -9.03 2.97 46.31
C TRP A 140 -10.08 2.39 47.28
N LEU A 141 -9.62 1.64 48.29
CA LEU A 141 -10.36 1.32 49.53
C LEU A 141 -9.46 1.68 50.71
#